data_AF-A0A7K2JRK1-F1
#
_entry.id   AF-A0A7K2JRK1-F1
#
_cell.length_a   1.000
_cell.length_b   1.000
_cell.length_c   1.000
_cell.angle_alpha   90.00
_cell.angle_beta   90.00
_cell.angle_gamma   90.00
#
_symmetry.space_group_name_H-M   'P 1'
#
loop_
_entity.id
_entity.type
_entity.pdbx_description
1 polymer ?
#
loop_
_entity_poly.entity_id
_entity_poly.type
_entity_poly.pdbx_seq_one_letter_code
_entity_poly.pdbx_strand_id
1 'polypeptide(L)'
;TAGVFGSAGQANYAASNTWVDALAQHRRAKGLPALSLAWGLWAERTGMTGHLNQADLSRMTRGGLVPFSSTEGLALLDAAGGLAEAVVIPARLDTVALTEQAAQGATPPPAVLRGLVRRPAPARRALVREQRHSDEPTLAQRLTGLSPAERRRTLLRLVQEHGATVLGHGSAVSVVADRGFLELGFDSLTAVELRNRLNAATGLRLPATLIFDYPTPEALAGHLDEEIAPAADASVPAADTAALAAELDRLEAALHGAAGTGTATRELVSGRLRQLLSTVSAWGDGTEGAAEPAQPPAAPGEPSPPGPDAVAEHLESAEADELFAFIDQEFGSSEGFGSA
;
A
#
# COMPACT_ATOMS: atom_id res chain seq x y z
N THR A 1 14.14 20.93 1.58
CA THR A 1 14.24 19.47 1.37
C THR A 1 13.27 18.88 0.35
N ALA A 2 12.19 19.57 -0.07
CA ALA A 2 11.19 18.99 -0.98
C ALA A 2 11.76 18.44 -2.30
N GLY A 3 12.79 19.09 -2.87
CA GLY A 3 13.52 18.60 -4.05
C GLY A 3 14.43 17.38 -3.80
N VAL A 4 14.69 17.03 -2.54
CA VAL A 4 15.57 15.92 -2.14
C VAL A 4 14.78 14.69 -1.68
N PHE A 5 13.79 14.88 -0.82
CA PHE A 5 12.96 13.77 -0.30
C PHE A 5 11.71 13.53 -1.14
N GLY A 6 11.33 14.49 -1.99
CA GLY A 6 10.03 14.53 -2.63
C GLY A 6 8.93 14.86 -1.61
N SER A 7 7.94 15.64 -2.02
CA SER A 7 6.67 15.71 -1.30
C SER A 7 5.54 15.69 -2.33
N ALA A 8 4.59 14.77 -2.14
CA ALA A 8 3.44 14.64 -3.01
C ALA A 8 2.69 15.98 -3.13
N GLY A 9 2.25 16.34 -4.33
CA GLY A 9 1.54 17.61 -4.60
C GLY A 9 2.43 18.86 -4.72
N GLN A 10 3.75 18.74 -4.60
CA GLN A 10 4.69 19.88 -4.61
C GLN A 10 5.70 19.81 -5.75
N ALA A 11 5.33 19.25 -6.92
CA ALA A 11 6.24 19.05 -8.04
C ALA A 11 6.90 20.36 -8.51
N ASN A 12 6.11 21.42 -8.65
CA ASN A 12 6.61 22.75 -9.05
C ASN A 12 7.60 23.30 -8.02
N TYR A 13 7.26 23.18 -6.72
CA TYR A 13 8.14 23.62 -5.63
C TYR A 13 9.43 22.80 -5.57
N ALA A 14 9.36 21.49 -5.76
CA ALA A 14 10.50 20.60 -5.82
C ALA A 14 11.42 20.98 -6.99
N ALA A 15 10.87 21.18 -8.20
CA ALA A 15 11.64 21.57 -9.38
C ALA A 15 12.37 22.91 -9.18
N SER A 16 11.71 23.92 -8.61
CA SER A 16 12.34 25.21 -8.32
C SER A 16 13.48 25.07 -7.30
N ASN A 17 13.29 24.31 -6.23
CA ASN A 17 14.34 24.10 -5.22
C ASN A 17 15.53 23.32 -5.80
N THR A 18 15.29 22.28 -6.60
CA THR A 18 16.34 21.51 -7.27
C THR A 18 17.15 22.37 -8.25
N TRP A 19 16.51 23.34 -8.92
CA TRP A 19 17.23 24.28 -9.77
C TRP A 19 18.21 25.15 -8.97
N VAL A 20 17.83 25.64 -7.79
CA VAL A 20 18.72 26.42 -6.91
C VAL A 20 19.90 25.58 -6.44
N ASP A 21 19.65 24.31 -6.09
CA ASP A 21 20.71 23.36 -5.72
C ASP A 21 21.71 23.15 -6.87
N ALA A 22 21.20 22.92 -8.09
CA ALA A 22 22.03 22.77 -9.29
C ALA A 22 22.82 24.04 -9.61
N LEU A 23 22.23 25.23 -9.43
CA LEU A 23 22.92 26.50 -9.63
C LEU A 23 24.08 26.67 -8.65
N ALA A 24 23.91 26.30 -7.38
CA ALA A 24 24.97 26.38 -6.39
C ALA A 24 26.15 25.46 -6.76
N GLN A 25 25.86 24.23 -7.21
CA GLN A 25 26.88 23.30 -7.71
C GLN A 25 27.61 23.87 -8.93
N HIS A 26 26.87 24.39 -9.91
CA HIS A 26 27.44 24.98 -11.13
C HIS A 26 28.38 26.16 -10.83
N ARG A 27 28.00 27.02 -9.88
CA ARG A 27 28.86 28.14 -9.45
C ARG A 27 30.14 27.65 -8.79
N ARG A 28 30.08 26.68 -7.88
CA ARG A 28 31.28 26.11 -7.24
C ARG A 28 32.20 25.41 -8.25
N ALA A 29 31.65 24.71 -9.23
CA ALA A 29 32.42 24.10 -10.32
C ALA A 29 33.21 25.14 -11.15
N LYS A 30 32.76 26.41 -11.16
CA LYS A 30 33.44 27.54 -11.80
C LYS A 30 34.34 28.34 -10.86
N GLY A 31 34.59 27.86 -9.64
CA GLY A 31 35.36 28.56 -8.62
C GLY A 31 34.66 29.77 -8.02
N LEU A 32 33.34 29.91 -8.22
CA LEU A 32 32.55 31.00 -7.64
C LEU A 32 31.90 30.56 -6.32
N PRO A 33 31.77 31.47 -5.34
CA PRO A 33 31.07 31.16 -4.10
C PRO A 33 29.57 30.95 -4.36
N ALA A 34 29.03 29.89 -3.76
CA ALA A 34 27.61 29.60 -3.68
C ALA A 34 27.34 28.57 -2.57
N LEU A 35 26.21 28.67 -1.89
CA LEU A 35 25.74 27.69 -0.92
C LEU A 35 24.22 27.58 -1.05
N SER A 36 23.72 26.37 -1.29
CA SER A 36 22.29 26.06 -1.22
C SER A 36 22.00 25.28 0.06
N LEU A 37 20.94 25.69 0.75
CA LEU A 37 20.48 25.08 1.99
C LEU A 37 19.09 24.49 1.76
N ALA A 38 19.05 23.17 1.57
CA ALA A 38 17.80 22.45 1.44
C ALA A 38 17.22 22.23 2.85
N TRP A 39 16.59 23.25 3.42
CA TRP A 39 16.07 23.25 4.79
C TRP A 39 15.07 22.13 5.07
N GLY A 40 15.24 21.50 6.24
CA GLY A 40 14.26 20.64 6.90
C GLY A 40 13.13 21.44 7.55
N LEU A 41 12.36 20.78 8.42
CA LEU A 41 11.16 21.37 9.01
C LEU A 41 11.51 22.34 10.15
N TRP A 42 10.94 23.55 10.12
CA TRP A 42 11.06 24.55 11.17
C TRP A 42 9.87 24.43 12.14
N ALA A 43 10.13 24.57 13.44
CA ALA A 43 9.13 24.45 14.49
C ALA A 43 8.19 25.67 14.56
N GLU A 44 8.72 26.87 14.30
CA GLU A 44 7.94 28.09 14.29
C GLU A 44 7.05 28.15 13.03
N ARG A 45 5.75 28.32 13.25
CA ARG A 45 4.73 28.33 12.19
C ARG A 45 4.58 29.74 11.64
N THR A 46 5.51 30.15 10.79
CA THR A 46 5.44 31.45 10.11
C THR A 46 5.65 31.28 8.61
N GLY A 47 4.87 32.01 7.80
CA GLY A 47 4.98 31.97 6.34
C GLY A 47 4.59 30.60 5.76
N MET A 48 5.52 29.96 5.03
CA MET A 48 5.27 28.72 4.27
C MET A 48 4.86 27.52 5.14
N THR A 49 5.18 27.44 6.43
CA THR A 49 4.75 26.33 7.30
C THR A 49 3.45 26.62 8.06
N GLY A 50 2.89 27.83 7.92
CA GLY A 50 1.70 28.27 8.66
C GLY A 50 0.40 27.56 8.26
N HIS A 51 0.34 27.01 7.05
CA HIS A 51 -0.83 26.29 6.53
C HIS A 51 -0.82 24.79 6.84
N LEU A 52 0.28 24.25 7.38
CA LEU A 52 0.39 22.83 7.73
C LEU A 52 -0.46 22.53 8.95
N ASN A 53 -1.40 21.59 8.81
CA ASN A 53 -2.23 21.14 9.93
C ASN A 53 -1.46 20.11 10.80
N GLN A 54 -2.03 19.73 11.95
CA GLN A 54 -1.44 18.73 12.86
C GLN A 54 -1.21 17.37 12.19
N ALA A 55 -2.05 16.99 11.22
CA ALA A 55 -1.92 15.74 10.49
C ALA A 55 -0.71 15.75 9.54
N ASP A 56 -0.44 16.87 8.87
CA ASP A 56 0.71 17.03 7.98
C ASP A 56 2.02 16.99 8.76
N LEU A 57 2.07 17.65 9.92
CA LEU A 57 3.21 17.57 10.84
C LEU A 57 3.41 16.15 11.37
N SER A 58 2.33 15.48 11.76
CA SER A 58 2.39 14.09 12.23
C SER A 58 2.91 13.16 11.13
N ARG A 59 2.49 13.36 9.87
CA ARG A 59 2.96 12.61 8.70
C ARG A 59 4.47 12.82 8.46
N MET A 60 4.94 14.06 8.51
CA MET A 60 6.36 14.39 8.33
C MET A 60 7.22 13.85 9.48
N THR A 61 6.72 13.95 10.72
CA THR A 61 7.39 13.40 11.91
C THR A 61 7.46 11.87 11.85
N ARG A 62 6.41 11.20 11.34
CA ARG A 62 6.44 9.76 11.06
C ARG A 62 7.46 9.37 10.00
N GLY A 63 7.84 10.29 9.10
CA GLY A 63 8.95 10.12 8.15
C GLY A 63 10.34 10.35 8.75
N GLY A 64 10.43 10.52 10.07
CA GLY A 64 11.69 10.73 10.80
C GLY A 64 12.23 12.16 10.76
N LEU A 65 11.52 13.11 10.14
CA LEU A 65 11.90 14.52 10.12
C LEU A 65 11.34 15.22 11.35
N VAL A 66 12.23 15.73 12.19
CA VAL A 66 11.84 16.43 13.41
C VAL A 66 11.94 17.94 13.18
N PRO A 67 10.93 18.74 13.58
CA PRO A 67 11.04 20.19 13.55
C PRO A 67 12.19 20.67 14.45
N PHE A 68 12.96 21.66 14.00
CA PHE A 68 13.93 22.38 14.82
C PHE A 68 13.50 23.84 15.00
N SER A 69 13.86 24.43 16.14
CA SER A 69 13.59 25.83 16.48
C SER A 69 14.39 26.79 15.59
N SER A 70 13.97 28.06 15.55
CA SER A 70 14.65 29.09 14.78
C SER A 70 16.09 29.33 15.27
N THR A 71 16.34 29.18 16.57
CA THR A 71 17.70 29.23 17.14
C THR A 71 18.57 28.09 16.62
N GLU A 72 18.05 26.87 16.57
CA GLU A 72 18.75 25.71 15.99
C GLU A 72 18.96 25.91 14.47
N GLY A 73 17.97 26.44 13.75
CA GLY A 73 18.05 26.71 12.32
C GLY A 73 19.14 27.73 11.98
N LEU A 74 19.25 28.82 12.75
CA LEU A 74 20.31 29.82 12.59
C LEU A 74 21.69 29.26 12.94
N ALA A 75 21.80 28.43 13.99
CA ALA A 75 23.05 27.76 14.29
C ALA A 75 23.51 26.83 13.15
N LEU A 76 22.55 26.16 12.48
CA LEU A 76 22.84 25.33 11.31
C LEU A 76 23.24 26.16 10.08
N LEU A 77 22.69 27.38 9.92
CA LEU A 77 23.12 28.32 8.88
C LEU A 77 24.60 28.68 9.08
N ASP A 78 24.97 29.08 10.30
CA ASP A 78 26.34 29.45 10.63
C ASP A 78 27.30 28.28 10.41
N ALA A 79 26.91 27.08 10.84
CA ALA A 79 27.70 25.86 10.62
C ALA A 79 27.87 25.55 9.13
N ALA A 80 26.83 25.72 8.32
CA ALA A 80 26.88 25.47 6.89
C ALA A 80 27.83 26.42 6.14
N GLY A 81 28.02 27.64 6.64
CA GLY A 81 28.98 28.59 6.08
C GLY A 81 30.44 28.10 6.13
N GLY A 82 30.77 27.19 7.05
CA GLY A 82 32.10 26.59 7.18
C GLY A 82 32.34 25.35 6.30
N LEU A 83 31.34 24.89 5.55
CA LEU A 83 31.38 23.64 4.80
C LEU A 83 31.88 23.82 3.35
N ALA A 84 32.64 22.83 2.87
CA ALA A 84 33.21 22.80 1.52
C ALA A 84 32.17 22.39 0.45
N GLU A 85 31.01 21.92 0.87
CA GLU A 85 29.91 21.45 0.05
C GLU A 85 29.08 22.62 -0.51
N ALA A 86 28.69 22.52 -1.79
CA ALA A 86 27.84 23.50 -2.46
C ALA A 86 26.37 23.44 -2.05
N VAL A 87 25.91 22.24 -1.65
CA VAL A 87 24.53 21.96 -1.29
C VAL A 87 24.56 21.15 -0.01
N VAL A 88 23.88 21.62 1.03
CA VAL A 88 23.76 20.91 2.30
C VAL A 88 22.31 20.88 2.75
N ILE A 89 21.97 19.91 3.59
CA ILE A 89 20.62 19.67 4.08
C ILE A 89 20.61 19.88 5.60
N PRO A 90 20.22 21.06 6.09
CA PRO A 90 20.01 21.29 7.50
C PRO A 90 18.70 20.61 7.92
N ALA A 91 18.78 19.42 8.52
CA ALA A 91 17.62 18.68 8.98
C ALA A 91 17.92 17.91 10.26
N ARG A 92 16.92 17.84 11.15
CA ARG A 92 16.96 16.97 12.32
C ARG A 92 16.24 15.66 11.97
N LEU A 93 16.97 14.56 12.07
CA LEU A 93 16.46 13.22 11.79
C LEU A 93 16.38 12.41 13.08
N ASP A 94 15.22 11.84 13.37
CA ASP A 94 15.06 10.82 14.41
C ASP A 94 15.37 9.45 13.83
N THR A 95 16.66 9.10 13.82
CA THR A 95 17.13 7.81 13.32
C THR A 95 16.67 6.63 14.18
N VAL A 96 16.34 6.86 15.45
CA VAL A 96 15.86 5.82 16.36
C VAL A 96 14.43 5.45 15.98
N ALA A 97 13.54 6.44 15.87
CA ALA A 97 12.16 6.23 15.43
C ALA A 97 12.10 5.55 14.05
N LEU A 98 12.94 5.98 13.09
CA LEU A 98 13.04 5.34 11.77
C LEU A 98 13.50 3.87 11.85
N THR A 99 14.38 3.54 12.79
CA THR A 99 14.85 2.16 13.00
C THR A 99 13.75 1.30 13.61
N GLU A 100 13.01 1.84 14.58
CA GLU A 100 11.91 1.14 15.25
C GLU A 100 10.74 0.87 14.30
N GLN A 101 10.35 1.86 13.48
CA GLN A 101 9.32 1.69 12.46
C GLN A 101 9.69 0.60 11.45
N ALA A 102 10.94 0.62 10.94
CA ALA A 102 11.43 -0.42 10.05
C ALA A 102 11.43 -1.80 10.72
N ALA A 103 11.67 -1.87 12.03
CA ALA A 103 11.67 -3.10 12.81
C ALA A 103 10.27 -3.66 13.10
N GLN A 104 9.24 -2.82 13.07
CA GLN A 104 7.82 -3.16 13.31
C GLN A 104 7.10 -3.62 12.02
N GLY A 105 7.80 -3.72 10.89
CA GLY A 105 7.18 -4.10 9.61
C GLY A 105 6.37 -2.97 8.96
N ALA A 106 6.49 -1.74 9.47
CA ALA A 106 5.98 -0.56 8.79
C ALA A 106 6.77 -0.29 7.50
N THR A 107 6.24 0.59 6.65
CA THR A 107 6.84 1.01 5.37
C THR A 107 8.35 1.27 5.54
N PRO A 108 9.22 0.62 4.76
CA PRO A 108 10.66 0.79 4.91
C PRO A 108 11.05 2.26 4.70
N PRO A 109 12.08 2.77 5.41
CA PRO A 109 12.50 4.15 5.26
C PRO A 109 12.88 4.44 3.79
N PRO A 110 12.67 5.69 3.32
CA PRO A 110 13.03 6.12 1.97
C PRO A 110 14.45 5.66 1.61
N ALA A 111 14.66 5.25 0.36
CA ALA A 111 15.94 4.65 -0.06
C ALA A 111 17.16 5.52 0.31
N VAL A 112 17.02 6.84 0.18
CA VAL A 112 18.04 7.84 0.52
C VAL A 112 18.40 7.88 2.01
N LEU A 113 17.52 7.44 2.90
CA LEU A 113 17.75 7.42 4.36
C LEU A 113 18.24 6.06 4.88
N ARG A 114 18.23 5.00 4.05
CA ARG A 114 18.60 3.64 4.50
C ARG A 114 20.02 3.53 5.02
N GLY A 115 20.95 4.36 4.52
CA GLY A 115 22.33 4.40 5.00
C GLY A 115 22.48 5.02 6.40
N LEU A 116 21.49 5.80 6.84
CA LEU A 116 21.48 6.47 8.14
C LEU A 116 20.78 5.63 9.23
N VAL A 117 19.97 4.67 8.83
CA VAL A 117 19.22 3.76 9.72
C VAL A 117 20.05 2.49 9.92
N ARG A 118 20.49 2.22 11.16
CA ARG A 118 21.19 0.96 11.47
C ARG A 118 20.21 -0.20 11.32
N ARG A 119 20.34 -1.00 10.26
CA ARG A 119 19.66 -2.29 10.17
C ARG A 119 20.15 -3.19 11.32
N PRO A 120 19.26 -3.71 12.19
CA PRO A 120 19.66 -4.77 13.10
C PRO A 120 20.06 -5.99 12.26
N ALA A 121 21.22 -6.58 12.54
CA ALA A 121 21.70 -7.78 11.85
C ALA A 121 20.66 -8.93 11.94
N PRO A 122 20.46 -9.71 10.86
CA PRO A 122 19.36 -10.69 10.79
C PRO A 122 19.51 -11.90 11.72
N ALA A 123 20.66 -12.09 12.38
CA ALA A 123 20.98 -13.36 13.04
C ALA A 123 20.56 -13.51 14.52
N ARG A 124 20.18 -12.43 15.23
CA ARG A 124 19.96 -12.51 16.70
C ARG A 124 18.51 -12.32 17.15
N ARG A 125 17.57 -12.00 16.25
CA ARG A 125 16.15 -11.75 16.61
C ARG A 125 15.21 -12.92 16.42
N ALA A 126 15.56 -13.98 15.69
CA ALA A 126 14.72 -15.18 15.64
C ALA A 126 14.44 -15.72 17.06
N LEU A 127 15.45 -15.68 17.94
CA LEU A 127 15.36 -16.16 19.33
C LEU A 127 14.66 -15.19 20.31
N VAL A 128 14.63 -13.88 20.03
CA VAL A 128 13.99 -12.88 20.92
C VAL A 128 12.54 -12.60 20.52
N ARG A 129 12.18 -12.82 19.25
CA ARG A 129 10.81 -12.61 18.75
C ARG A 129 9.83 -13.65 19.31
N GLU A 130 10.32 -14.87 19.52
CA GLU A 130 9.58 -15.97 20.16
C GLU A 130 9.30 -15.70 21.65
N GLN A 131 10.10 -14.86 22.32
CA GLN A 131 9.99 -14.59 23.76
C GLN A 131 9.30 -13.26 24.12
N ARG A 132 9.06 -12.36 23.16
CA ARG A 132 8.39 -11.05 23.41
C ARG A 132 7.00 -10.92 22.80
N HIS A 133 6.58 -11.84 21.92
CA HIS A 133 5.21 -11.91 21.40
C HIS A 133 4.35 -12.94 22.14
N SER A 134 4.84 -13.49 23.26
CA SER A 134 4.15 -14.53 24.01
C SER A 134 3.09 -14.02 25.00
N ASP A 135 2.99 -12.69 25.23
CA ASP A 135 2.07 -12.14 26.24
C ASP A 135 0.89 -11.32 25.68
N GLU A 136 0.89 -10.95 24.38
CA GLU A 136 -0.25 -10.25 23.77
C GLU A 136 -0.93 -11.17 22.74
N PRO A 137 -2.24 -11.48 22.89
CA PRO A 137 -2.91 -12.44 22.04
C PRO A 137 -2.95 -11.92 20.59
N THR A 138 -2.55 -12.78 19.65
CA THR A 138 -2.60 -12.46 18.21
C THR A 138 -4.02 -12.11 17.80
N LEU A 139 -4.20 -11.34 16.71
CA LEU A 139 -5.55 -11.01 16.23
C LEU A 139 -6.39 -12.28 16.02
N ALA A 140 -5.79 -13.35 15.47
CA ALA A 140 -6.44 -14.64 15.33
C ALA A 140 -6.93 -15.19 16.69
N GLN A 141 -6.09 -15.18 17.73
CA GLN A 141 -6.46 -15.61 19.10
C GLN A 141 -7.52 -14.71 19.75
N ARG A 142 -7.55 -13.42 19.41
CA ARG A 142 -8.57 -12.48 19.90
C ARG A 142 -9.93 -12.70 19.22
N LEU A 143 -9.93 -13.22 18.00
CA LEU A 143 -11.15 -13.49 17.23
C LEU A 143 -11.67 -14.92 17.46
N THR A 144 -10.82 -15.87 17.90
CA THR A 144 -11.26 -17.23 18.25
C THR A 144 -12.23 -17.22 19.42
N GLY A 145 -13.41 -17.84 19.22
CA GLY A 145 -14.44 -17.98 20.25
C GLY A 145 -15.38 -16.78 20.39
N LEU A 146 -15.18 -15.69 19.64
CA LEU A 146 -16.13 -14.58 19.60
C LEU A 146 -17.34 -14.91 18.75
N SER A 147 -18.52 -14.42 19.16
CA SER A 147 -19.70 -14.44 18.29
C SER A 147 -19.47 -13.59 17.03
N PRO A 148 -20.18 -13.84 15.91
CA PRO A 148 -20.05 -13.03 14.70
C PRO A 148 -20.23 -11.52 14.95
N ALA A 149 -21.14 -11.16 15.86
CA ALA A 149 -21.38 -9.76 16.23
C ALA A 149 -20.19 -9.15 17.01
N GLU A 150 -19.55 -9.90 17.90
CA GLU A 150 -18.38 -9.44 18.66
C GLU A 150 -17.11 -9.37 17.80
N ARG A 151 -16.97 -10.30 16.86
CA ARG A 151 -15.90 -10.32 15.87
C ARG A 151 -15.95 -9.08 14.98
N ARG A 152 -17.12 -8.78 14.40
CA ARG A 152 -17.35 -7.59 13.57
C ARG A 152 -17.11 -6.28 14.34
N ARG A 153 -17.53 -6.19 15.61
CA ARG A 153 -17.22 -5.03 16.48
C ARG A 153 -15.72 -4.87 16.74
N THR A 154 -15.01 -5.98 16.89
CA THR A 154 -13.55 -5.97 17.12
C THR A 154 -12.80 -5.54 15.87
N LEU A 155 -13.21 -6.03 14.70
CA LEU A 155 -12.65 -5.62 13.41
C LEU A 155 -12.97 -4.15 13.08
N LEU A 156 -14.17 -3.67 13.38
CA LEU A 156 -14.52 -2.25 13.23
C LEU A 156 -13.59 -1.36 14.07
N ARG A 157 -13.36 -1.72 15.33
CA ARG A 157 -12.44 -0.98 16.20
C ARG A 157 -11.01 -0.97 15.64
N LEU A 158 -10.54 -2.10 15.11
CA LEU A 158 -9.23 -2.21 14.47
C LEU A 158 -9.10 -1.25 13.27
N VAL A 159 -10.12 -1.21 12.41
CA VAL A 159 -10.16 -0.28 11.25
C VAL A 159 -10.16 1.18 11.73
N GLN A 160 -10.96 1.51 12.75
CA GLN A 160 -11.03 2.86 13.32
C GLN A 160 -9.72 3.30 13.98
N GLU A 161 -9.06 2.42 14.73
CA GLU A 161 -7.76 2.68 15.37
C GLU A 161 -6.66 2.96 14.33
N HIS A 162 -6.56 2.11 13.30
CA HIS A 162 -5.60 2.33 12.23
C HIS A 162 -5.94 3.56 11.39
N GLY A 163 -7.23 3.80 11.12
CA GLY A 163 -7.69 4.97 10.40
C GLY A 163 -7.36 6.28 11.12
N ALA A 164 -7.63 6.34 12.43
CA ALA A 164 -7.29 7.50 13.25
C ALA A 164 -5.78 7.77 13.25
N THR A 165 -4.98 6.70 13.34
CA THR A 165 -3.52 6.82 13.31
C THR A 165 -3.00 7.38 11.99
N VAL A 166 -3.57 6.93 10.86
CA VAL A 166 -3.20 7.42 9.52
C VAL A 166 -3.53 8.91 9.38
N LEU A 167 -4.74 9.30 9.81
CA LEU A 167 -5.19 10.70 9.79
C LEU A 167 -4.49 11.59 10.84
N GLY A 168 -3.69 11.02 11.75
CA GLY A 168 -3.04 11.78 12.82
C GLY A 168 -4.00 12.22 13.94
N HIS A 169 -5.16 11.58 14.04
CA HIS A 169 -6.07 11.75 15.16
C HIS A 169 -5.66 10.85 16.32
N GLY A 170 -5.71 11.38 17.55
CA GLY A 170 -5.32 10.64 18.76
C GLY A 170 -6.34 9.63 19.27
N SER A 171 -7.50 9.46 18.61
CA SER A 171 -8.58 8.58 19.07
C SER A 171 -9.31 7.91 17.92
N ALA A 172 -9.57 6.60 18.04
CA ALA A 172 -10.39 5.82 17.11
C ALA A 172 -11.82 6.37 16.95
N VAL A 173 -12.34 7.07 17.97
CA VAL A 173 -13.70 7.63 17.98
C VAL A 173 -13.89 8.76 16.96
N SER A 174 -12.80 9.37 16.47
CA SER A 174 -12.89 10.38 15.41
C SER A 174 -13.21 9.79 14.03
N VAL A 175 -13.05 8.48 13.85
CA VAL A 175 -13.36 7.77 12.61
C VAL A 175 -14.77 7.20 12.72
N VAL A 176 -15.75 7.91 12.18
CA VAL A 176 -17.16 7.53 12.24
C VAL A 176 -17.42 6.31 11.33
N ALA A 177 -18.10 5.28 11.84
CA ALA A 177 -18.20 3.97 11.21
C ALA A 177 -18.98 3.96 9.87
N ASP A 178 -19.99 4.81 9.76
CA ASP A 178 -20.90 4.95 8.61
C ASP A 178 -20.46 6.01 7.60
N ARG A 179 -19.41 6.78 7.92
CA ARG A 179 -18.93 7.86 7.07
C ARG A 179 -17.89 7.36 6.07
N GLY A 180 -18.00 7.85 4.83
CA GLY A 180 -17.05 7.54 3.78
C GLY A 180 -15.62 7.95 4.14
N PHE A 181 -14.63 7.12 3.82
CA PHE A 181 -13.22 7.41 4.05
C PHE A 181 -12.78 8.72 3.37
N LEU A 182 -13.27 9.01 2.16
CA LEU A 182 -12.95 10.27 1.46
C LEU A 182 -13.47 11.50 2.23
N GLU A 183 -14.68 11.43 2.78
CA GLU A 183 -15.24 12.51 3.62
C GLU A 183 -14.49 12.69 4.95
N LEU A 184 -13.89 11.61 5.46
CA LEU A 184 -13.05 11.61 6.65
C LEU A 184 -11.63 12.15 6.37
N GLY A 185 -11.32 12.50 5.12
CA GLY A 185 -10.04 13.08 4.72
C GLY A 185 -9.00 12.05 4.26
N PHE A 186 -9.42 10.84 3.87
CA PHE A 186 -8.54 9.92 3.17
C PHE A 186 -8.35 10.34 1.71
N ASP A 187 -7.11 10.25 1.28
CA ASP A 187 -6.60 10.47 -0.08
C ASP A 187 -5.94 9.17 -0.60
N SER A 188 -5.45 9.17 -1.84
CA SER A 188 -4.81 7.99 -2.45
C SER A 188 -3.59 7.47 -1.67
N LEU A 189 -2.90 8.33 -0.90
CA LEU A 189 -1.68 7.94 -0.17
C LEU A 189 -2.01 7.34 1.20
N THR A 190 -2.87 8.01 1.96
CA THR A 190 -3.40 7.54 3.24
C THR A 190 -4.19 6.24 3.06
N ALA A 191 -4.79 6.03 1.89
CA ALA A 191 -5.43 4.77 1.54
C ALA A 191 -4.45 3.59 1.51
N VAL A 192 -3.30 3.78 0.85
CA VAL A 192 -2.24 2.77 0.81
C VAL A 192 -1.63 2.54 2.19
N GLU A 193 -1.49 3.59 3.00
CA GLU A 193 -0.99 3.47 4.38
C GLU A 193 -1.93 2.65 5.26
N LEU A 194 -3.25 2.91 5.22
CA LEU A 194 -4.25 2.14 5.95
C LEU A 194 -4.24 0.67 5.52
N ARG A 195 -4.21 0.42 4.21
CA ARG A 195 -4.13 -0.93 3.65
C ARG A 195 -2.90 -1.69 4.14
N ASN A 196 -1.73 -1.07 4.15
CA ASN A 196 -0.50 -1.73 4.60
C ASN A 196 -0.54 -2.05 6.10
N ARG A 197 -1.11 -1.15 6.91
CA ARG A 197 -1.29 -1.37 8.36
C ARG A 197 -2.27 -2.52 8.62
N LEU A 198 -3.38 -2.56 7.90
CA LEU A 198 -4.35 -3.65 8.01
C LEU A 198 -3.74 -4.98 7.58
N ASN A 199 -3.01 -5.05 6.46
CA ASN A 199 -2.27 -6.26 6.06
C ASN A 199 -1.33 -6.75 7.15
N ALA A 200 -0.60 -5.84 7.82
CA ALA A 200 0.32 -6.21 8.90
C ALA A 200 -0.42 -6.73 10.14
N ALA A 201 -1.59 -6.16 10.46
CA ALA A 201 -2.39 -6.56 11.62
C ALA A 201 -3.20 -7.84 11.41
N THR A 202 -3.70 -8.07 10.19
CA THR A 202 -4.57 -9.20 9.84
C THR A 202 -3.83 -10.36 9.19
N GLY A 203 -2.65 -10.12 8.61
CA GLY A 203 -1.92 -11.10 7.81
C GLY A 203 -2.51 -11.31 6.40
N LEU A 204 -3.56 -10.57 6.03
CA LEU A 204 -4.23 -10.67 4.73
C LEU A 204 -3.44 -9.95 3.63
N ARG A 205 -3.79 -10.26 2.37
CA ARG A 205 -3.32 -9.54 1.18
C ARG A 205 -4.44 -8.70 0.59
N LEU A 206 -4.71 -7.56 1.22
CA LEU A 206 -5.78 -6.66 0.78
C LEU A 206 -5.40 -5.91 -0.52
N PRO A 207 -6.36 -5.67 -1.44
CA PRO A 207 -6.11 -4.96 -2.70
C PRO A 207 -5.80 -3.47 -2.48
N ALA A 208 -5.23 -2.80 -3.49
CA ALA A 208 -4.96 -1.36 -3.44
C ALA A 208 -6.23 -0.49 -3.58
N THR A 209 -7.29 -1.08 -4.14
CA THR A 209 -8.62 -0.48 -4.33
C THR A 209 -9.52 -0.58 -3.09
N LEU A 210 -9.03 -1.15 -2.00
CA LEU A 210 -9.78 -1.49 -0.79
C LEU A 210 -10.75 -0.41 -0.28
N ILE A 211 -10.33 0.86 -0.33
CA ILE A 211 -11.13 1.98 0.19
C ILE A 211 -12.19 2.44 -0.80
N PHE A 212 -12.02 2.14 -2.08
CA PHE A 212 -13.04 2.38 -3.10
C PHE A 212 -14.07 1.25 -3.12
N ASP A 213 -13.60 0.01 -2.96
CA ASP A 213 -14.45 -1.18 -2.90
C ASP A 213 -15.27 -1.21 -1.60
N TYR A 214 -14.68 -0.75 -0.50
CA TYR A 214 -15.28 -0.67 0.83
C TYR A 214 -15.17 0.76 1.40
N PRO A 215 -16.08 1.66 1.00
CA PRO A 215 -15.93 3.10 1.22
C PRO A 215 -16.13 3.55 2.65
N THR A 216 -16.65 2.71 3.55
CA THR A 216 -16.85 3.04 4.96
C THR A 216 -16.07 2.09 5.88
N PRO A 217 -15.67 2.54 7.08
CA PRO A 217 -15.05 1.66 8.08
C PRO A 217 -15.89 0.41 8.40
N GLU A 218 -17.22 0.53 8.42
CA GLU A 218 -18.13 -0.60 8.64
C GLU A 218 -18.15 -1.59 7.47
N ALA A 219 -18.15 -1.11 6.23
CA ALA A 219 -18.05 -1.97 5.05
C ALA A 219 -16.71 -2.71 5.03
N LEU A 220 -15.61 -2.01 5.34
CA LEU A 220 -14.28 -2.61 5.39
C LEU A 220 -14.16 -3.64 6.51
N ALA A 221 -14.71 -3.37 7.69
CA ALA A 221 -14.75 -4.34 8.79
C ALA A 221 -15.55 -5.59 8.42
N GLY A 222 -16.61 -5.45 7.63
CA GLY A 222 -17.39 -6.57 7.09
C GLY A 222 -16.57 -7.44 6.14
N HIS A 223 -15.86 -6.82 5.20
CA HIS A 223 -14.97 -7.55 4.29
C HIS A 223 -13.85 -8.30 5.03
N LEU A 224 -13.24 -7.67 6.04
CA LEU A 224 -12.26 -8.35 6.88
C LEU A 224 -12.84 -9.54 7.63
N ASP A 225 -14.12 -9.47 8.04
CA ASP A 225 -14.81 -10.58 8.68
C ASP A 225 -14.99 -11.75 7.72
N GLU A 226 -15.38 -11.45 6.47
CA GLU A 226 -15.54 -12.41 5.38
C GLU A 226 -14.23 -13.02 4.90
N GLU A 227 -13.09 -12.34 5.02
CA GLU A 227 -11.78 -12.91 4.67
C GLU A 227 -11.19 -13.76 5.80
N ILE A 228 -11.50 -13.43 7.06
CA ILE A 228 -10.95 -14.12 8.24
C ILE A 228 -11.83 -15.33 8.64
N ALA A 229 -13.15 -15.26 8.45
CA ALA A 229 -14.06 -16.35 8.81
C ALA A 229 -13.83 -17.65 8.01
N PRO A 230 -13.58 -17.64 6.69
CA PRO A 230 -13.25 -18.83 5.91
C PRO A 230 -11.95 -19.49 6.38
N ALA A 231 -10.97 -18.70 6.84
CA ALA A 231 -9.73 -19.22 7.39
C ALA A 231 -9.90 -19.86 8.79
N ALA A 232 -10.95 -19.48 9.54
CA ALA A 232 -11.28 -20.08 10.84
C ALA A 232 -12.09 -21.38 10.69
N ASP A 233 -13.02 -21.43 9.72
CA ASP A 233 -13.80 -22.64 9.40
C ASP A 233 -13.01 -23.66 8.56
N ALA A 234 -11.98 -23.23 7.83
CA ALA A 234 -11.05 -24.10 7.11
C ALA A 234 -9.82 -24.51 7.93
N SER A 235 -9.97 -24.70 9.24
CA SER A 235 -8.95 -25.39 10.04
C SER A 235 -8.99 -26.90 9.76
N VAL A 236 -8.55 -27.29 8.56
CA VAL A 236 -7.96 -28.61 8.38
C VAL A 236 -6.80 -28.67 9.40
N PRO A 237 -6.70 -29.73 10.24
CA PRO A 237 -5.65 -29.80 11.23
C PRO A 237 -4.30 -29.50 10.56
N ALA A 238 -3.54 -28.53 11.07
CA ALA A 238 -2.22 -28.18 10.54
C ALA A 238 -1.26 -29.40 10.47
N ALA A 239 -1.59 -30.47 11.21
CA ALA A 239 -0.95 -31.77 11.12
C ALA A 239 -1.15 -32.46 9.76
N ASP A 240 -2.33 -32.35 9.13
CA ASP A 240 -2.68 -33.04 7.89
C ASP A 240 -2.05 -32.36 6.66
N THR A 241 -1.96 -31.03 6.66
CA THR A 241 -1.27 -30.28 5.59
C THR A 241 0.23 -30.43 5.65
N ALA A 242 0.84 -30.43 6.84
CA ALA A 242 2.26 -30.70 7.03
C ALA A 242 2.62 -32.16 6.67
N ALA A 243 1.77 -33.12 7.01
CA ALA A 243 1.96 -34.53 6.62
C ALA A 243 1.88 -34.71 5.10
N LEU A 244 0.92 -34.07 4.43
CA LEU A 244 0.78 -34.14 2.98
C LEU A 244 1.96 -33.48 2.26
N ALA A 245 2.46 -32.33 2.73
CA ALA A 245 3.66 -31.69 2.19
C ALA A 245 4.89 -32.61 2.33
N ALA A 246 5.08 -33.24 3.49
CA ALA A 246 6.18 -34.17 3.72
C ALA A 246 6.11 -35.45 2.86
N GLU A 247 4.91 -35.87 2.43
CA GLU A 247 4.74 -36.95 1.45
C GLU A 247 5.12 -36.50 0.04
N LEU A 248 4.78 -35.27 -0.35
CA LEU A 248 5.16 -34.69 -1.65
C LEU A 248 6.68 -34.50 -1.75
N ASP A 249 7.34 -34.05 -0.68
CA ASP A 249 8.80 -33.92 -0.63
C ASP A 249 9.50 -35.28 -0.78
N ARG A 250 8.96 -36.33 -0.15
CA ARG A 250 9.46 -37.71 -0.31
C ARG A 250 9.26 -38.24 -1.72
N LEU A 251 8.12 -37.94 -2.34
CA LEU A 251 7.87 -38.29 -3.73
C LEU A 251 8.85 -37.60 -4.67
N GLU A 252 9.12 -36.30 -4.46
CA GLU A 252 10.10 -35.54 -5.23
C GLU A 252 11.50 -36.12 -5.09
N ALA A 253 11.94 -36.45 -3.87
CA ALA A 253 13.24 -37.09 -3.64
C ALA A 253 13.34 -38.47 -4.32
N ALA A 254 12.27 -39.27 -4.30
CA ALA A 254 12.22 -40.57 -4.97
C ALA A 254 12.27 -40.44 -6.51
N LEU A 255 11.62 -39.42 -7.08
CA LEU A 255 11.66 -39.12 -8.51
C LEU A 255 13.07 -38.70 -8.96
N HIS A 256 13.76 -37.88 -8.16
CA HIS A 256 15.15 -37.51 -8.41
C HIS A 256 16.09 -38.73 -8.33
N GLY A 257 15.87 -39.63 -7.38
CA GLY A 257 16.62 -40.89 -7.27
C GLY A 257 16.34 -41.86 -8.43
N ALA A 258 15.15 -41.82 -9.02
CA ALA A 258 14.75 -42.66 -10.15
C ALA A 258 15.24 -42.14 -11.52
N ALA A 259 16.00 -41.03 -11.57
CA ALA A 259 16.51 -40.43 -12.81
C ALA A 259 17.39 -41.37 -13.68
N GLY A 260 17.89 -42.48 -13.10
CA GLY A 260 18.63 -43.53 -13.81
C GLY A 260 17.79 -44.71 -14.33
N THR A 261 16.47 -44.71 -14.14
CA THR A 261 15.59 -45.84 -14.51
C THR A 261 15.22 -45.87 -16.01
N GLY A 262 14.86 -47.06 -16.52
CA GLY A 262 14.53 -47.28 -17.94
C GLY A 262 13.26 -46.56 -18.41
N THR A 263 13.07 -46.45 -19.74
CA THR A 263 11.98 -45.70 -20.38
C THR A 263 10.58 -46.15 -19.93
N ALA A 264 10.37 -47.45 -19.75
CA ALA A 264 9.09 -48.00 -19.30
C ALA A 264 8.69 -47.53 -17.88
N THR A 265 9.67 -47.34 -16.98
CA THR A 265 9.41 -46.85 -15.62
C THR A 265 9.00 -45.38 -15.63
N ARG A 266 9.63 -44.57 -16.48
CA ARG A 266 9.29 -43.14 -16.63
C ARG A 266 7.90 -42.93 -17.19
N GLU A 267 7.48 -43.74 -18.16
CA GLU A 267 6.14 -43.68 -18.74
C GLU A 267 5.06 -44.02 -17.71
N LEU A 268 5.26 -45.07 -16.92
CA LEU A 268 4.33 -45.47 -15.86
C LEU A 268 4.21 -44.38 -14.78
N VAL A 269 5.34 -43.86 -14.30
CA VAL A 269 5.37 -42.78 -13.29
C VAL A 269 4.68 -41.52 -13.82
N SER A 270 4.97 -41.12 -15.05
CA SER A 270 4.35 -39.94 -15.68
C SER A 270 2.84 -40.11 -15.84
N GLY A 271 2.38 -41.32 -16.20
CA GLY A 271 0.95 -41.65 -16.28
C GLY A 271 0.26 -41.52 -14.93
N ARG A 272 0.88 -42.02 -13.85
CA ARG A 272 0.32 -41.94 -12.50
C ARG A 272 0.27 -40.51 -11.96
N LEU A 273 1.30 -39.70 -12.21
CA LEU A 273 1.34 -38.29 -11.82
C LEU A 273 0.25 -37.48 -12.52
N ARG A 274 0.02 -37.71 -13.83
CA ARG A 274 -1.09 -37.07 -14.56
C ARG A 274 -2.46 -37.44 -14.00
N GLN A 275 -2.64 -38.69 -13.60
CA GLN A 275 -3.89 -39.13 -12.96
C GLN A 275 -4.10 -38.42 -11.60
N LEU A 276 -3.07 -38.34 -10.77
CA LEU A 276 -3.15 -37.63 -9.49
C LEU A 276 -3.46 -36.14 -9.67
N LEU A 277 -2.80 -35.49 -10.64
CA LEU A 277 -3.06 -34.10 -10.99
C LEU A 277 -4.53 -33.88 -11.39
N SER A 278 -5.10 -34.79 -12.19
CA SER A 278 -6.51 -34.71 -12.60
C SER A 278 -7.51 -34.83 -11.45
N THR A 279 -7.16 -35.60 -10.41
CA THR A 279 -8.00 -35.73 -9.21
C THR A 279 -7.97 -34.46 -8.37
N VAL A 280 -6.80 -33.81 -8.28
CA VAL A 280 -6.62 -32.57 -7.52
C VAL A 280 -7.26 -31.38 -8.25
N SER A 281 -7.17 -31.31 -9.58
CA SER A 281 -7.81 -30.22 -10.35
C SER A 281 -9.33 -30.26 -10.23
N ALA A 282 -9.93 -31.45 -10.13
CA ALA A 282 -11.36 -31.62 -9.91
C ALA A 282 -11.86 -31.11 -8.54
N TRP A 283 -10.96 -30.79 -7.60
CA TRP A 283 -11.32 -30.14 -6.34
C TRP A 283 -11.61 -28.64 -6.51
N GLY A 284 -11.11 -28.01 -7.58
CA GLY A 284 -11.30 -26.57 -7.84
C GLY A 284 -12.54 -26.21 -8.65
N ASP A 285 -13.11 -27.14 -9.42
CA ASP A 285 -14.23 -26.88 -10.34
C ASP A 285 -15.62 -26.96 -9.67
N GLY A 286 -15.68 -27.10 -8.34
CA GLY A 286 -16.93 -27.24 -7.59
C GLY A 286 -17.68 -25.93 -7.29
N THR A 287 -17.16 -24.77 -7.70
CA THR A 287 -17.69 -23.44 -7.30
C THR A 287 -18.08 -22.50 -8.43
N GLU A 288 -18.27 -22.96 -9.67
CA GLU A 288 -18.89 -22.15 -10.73
C GLU A 288 -19.88 -23.00 -11.56
N GLY A 289 -21.10 -23.10 -11.04
CA GLY A 289 -22.23 -23.76 -11.69
C GLY A 289 -23.52 -23.00 -11.42
N ALA A 290 -23.55 -21.71 -11.74
CA ALA A 290 -24.80 -20.94 -11.82
C ALA A 290 -25.07 -20.62 -13.29
N ALA A 291 -26.00 -21.39 -13.86
CA ALA A 291 -26.51 -21.21 -15.21
C ALA A 291 -27.06 -19.79 -15.41
N GLU A 292 -26.56 -19.13 -16.44
CA GLU A 292 -27.05 -17.86 -16.97
C GLU A 292 -28.50 -18.04 -17.48
N PRO A 293 -29.50 -17.30 -16.96
CA PRO A 293 -30.86 -17.40 -17.49
C PRO A 293 -30.97 -16.67 -18.83
N ALA A 294 -31.48 -17.41 -19.81
CA ALA A 294 -31.71 -16.98 -21.19
C ALA A 294 -32.53 -15.67 -21.28
N GLN A 295 -32.01 -14.73 -22.07
CA GLN A 295 -32.65 -13.47 -22.42
C GLN A 295 -33.83 -13.70 -23.38
N PRO A 296 -35.05 -13.18 -23.10
CA PRO A 296 -36.18 -13.26 -24.02
C PRO A 296 -36.01 -12.32 -25.24
N PRO A 297 -36.64 -12.64 -26.39
CA PRO A 297 -36.36 -11.99 -27.68
C PRO A 297 -36.80 -10.50 -27.72
N ALA A 298 -35.93 -9.67 -28.32
CA ALA A 298 -36.14 -8.24 -28.51
C ALA A 298 -37.29 -7.94 -29.50
N ALA A 299 -38.07 -6.91 -29.18
CA ALA A 299 -39.07 -6.31 -30.07
C ALA A 299 -38.37 -5.45 -31.14
N PRO A 300 -38.91 -5.35 -32.37
CA PRO A 300 -38.25 -4.69 -33.49
C PRO A 300 -38.47 -3.17 -33.44
N GLY A 301 -37.39 -2.36 -33.48
CA GLY A 301 -37.57 -0.92 -33.70
C GLY A 301 -36.47 0.07 -33.32
N GLU A 302 -35.31 -0.34 -32.78
CA GLU A 302 -34.21 0.59 -32.50
C GLU A 302 -32.89 0.10 -33.13
N PRO A 303 -32.10 0.98 -33.74
CA PRO A 303 -30.82 0.59 -34.34
C PRO A 303 -29.85 0.16 -33.24
N SER A 304 -29.31 -1.05 -33.35
CA SER A 304 -28.25 -1.55 -32.46
C SER A 304 -27.04 -0.61 -32.50
N PRO A 305 -26.38 -0.35 -31.36
CA PRO A 305 -25.09 0.33 -31.36
C PRO A 305 -24.06 -0.51 -32.12
N PRO A 306 -23.11 0.12 -32.84
CA PRO A 306 -22.08 -0.59 -33.58
C PRO A 306 -21.25 -1.44 -32.63
N GLY A 307 -20.95 -2.68 -33.03
CA GLY A 307 -20.09 -3.58 -32.28
C GLY A 307 -18.65 -3.06 -32.17
N PRO A 308 -17.85 -3.61 -31.24
CA PRO A 308 -16.51 -3.12 -30.92
C PRO A 308 -15.54 -3.06 -32.12
N ASP A 309 -15.77 -3.86 -33.16
CA ASP A 309 -14.96 -3.85 -34.39
C ASP A 309 -15.22 -2.61 -35.27
N ALA A 310 -16.43 -2.04 -35.24
CA ALA A 310 -16.77 -0.85 -36.03
C ALA A 310 -16.26 0.46 -35.40
N VAL A 311 -16.04 0.46 -34.07
CA VAL A 311 -15.40 1.58 -33.36
C VAL A 311 -13.90 1.62 -33.66
N ALA A 312 -13.26 0.45 -33.80
CA ALA A 312 -11.85 0.35 -34.15
C ALA A 312 -11.56 0.86 -35.58
N GLU A 313 -12.39 0.52 -36.57
CA GLU A 313 -12.21 1.00 -37.95
C GLU A 313 -12.44 2.52 -38.11
N HIS A 314 -13.31 3.15 -37.31
CA HIS A 314 -13.53 4.60 -37.36
C HIS A 314 -12.40 5.41 -36.72
N LEU A 315 -11.73 4.84 -35.72
CA LEU A 315 -10.60 5.49 -35.02
C LEU A 315 -9.32 5.54 -35.87
N GLU A 316 -9.15 4.63 -36.83
CA GLU A 316 -7.98 4.61 -37.72
C GLU A 316 -8.08 5.58 -38.91
N SER A 317 -9.28 6.07 -39.25
CA SER A 317 -9.50 6.94 -40.41
C SER A 317 -9.91 8.38 -40.10
N ALA A 318 -10.16 8.73 -38.83
CA ALA A 318 -10.66 10.05 -38.44
C ALA A 318 -9.54 11.07 -38.26
N GLU A 319 -9.70 12.28 -38.81
CA GLU A 319 -8.81 13.41 -38.50
C GLU A 319 -9.14 14.01 -37.12
N ALA A 320 -8.16 14.66 -36.51
CA ALA A 320 -8.14 15.02 -35.08
C ALA A 320 -9.37 15.78 -34.57
N ASP A 321 -10.04 16.54 -35.43
CA ASP A 321 -11.23 17.34 -35.06
C ASP A 321 -12.51 16.50 -34.92
N GLU A 322 -12.61 15.34 -35.58
CA GLU A 322 -13.78 14.44 -35.47
C GLU A 322 -13.70 13.54 -34.21
N LEU A 323 -12.48 13.24 -33.75
CA LEU A 323 -12.20 12.47 -32.52
C LEU A 323 -12.71 13.18 -31.26
N PHE A 324 -12.61 14.51 -31.19
CA PHE A 324 -13.09 15.28 -30.04
C PHE A 324 -14.63 15.38 -30.00
N ALA A 325 -15.30 15.40 -31.15
CA ALA A 325 -16.76 15.44 -31.20
C ALA A 325 -17.39 14.11 -30.73
N PHE A 326 -16.75 12.97 -31.02
CA PHE A 326 -17.21 11.66 -30.54
C PHE A 326 -17.07 11.50 -29.01
N ILE A 327 -15.98 12.03 -28.43
CA ILE A 327 -15.73 11.98 -26.98
C ILE A 327 -16.73 12.86 -26.20
N ASP A 328 -17.07 14.05 -26.72
CA ASP A 328 -18.08 14.92 -26.08
C ASP A 328 -19.48 14.29 -26.13
N GLN A 329 -19.79 13.53 -27.18
CA GLN A 329 -21.09 12.89 -27.34
C GLN A 329 -21.26 11.65 -26.44
N GLU A 330 -20.20 10.89 -26.17
CA GLU A 330 -20.23 9.70 -25.32
C GLU A 330 -20.02 10.02 -23.82
N PHE A 331 -19.37 11.14 -23.46
CA PHE A 331 -18.99 11.42 -22.07
C PHE A 331 -19.47 12.77 -21.50
N GLY A 332 -20.28 13.56 -22.21
CA GLY A 332 -20.62 14.93 -21.81
C GLY A 332 -22.11 15.24 -21.61
N SER A 333 -22.66 14.99 -20.42
CA SER A 333 -23.79 15.76 -19.87
C SER A 333 -23.85 15.66 -18.34
N SER A 334 -23.07 16.51 -17.66
CA SER A 334 -23.42 16.94 -16.29
C SER A 334 -22.98 18.39 -16.07
N GLU A 335 -23.86 19.33 -16.38
CA GLU A 335 -23.80 20.69 -15.83
C GLU A 335 -25.01 20.93 -14.93
N GLY A 336 -24.77 21.57 -13.78
CA GLY A 336 -25.69 22.55 -13.21
C GLY A 336 -26.23 22.27 -11.81
N PHE A 337 -25.56 22.81 -10.79
CA PHE A 337 -26.26 23.48 -9.67
C PHE A 337 -25.55 24.80 -9.36
N GLY A 338 -26.23 25.89 -9.73
CA GLY A 338 -25.82 27.26 -9.52
C GLY A 338 -26.32 27.87 -8.21
N SER A 339 -25.71 29.00 -7.86
CA SER A 339 -26.06 29.89 -6.76
C SER A 339 -27.49 30.46 -6.85
N ALA A 340 -28.12 30.58 -5.70
CA ALA A 340 -28.98 31.70 -5.30
C ALA A 340 -28.73 32.00 -3.82
#